data_AF-A0A419FLJ2-F1
#
_entry.id   AF-A0A419FLJ2-F1
#
_cell.length_a   1.000
_cell.length_b   1.000
_cell.length_c   1.000
_cell.angle_alpha   90.00
_cell.angle_beta   90.00
_cell.angle_gamma   90.00
#
_symmetry.space_group_name_H-M   'P 1'
#
loop_
_entity.id
_entity.type
_entity.pdbx_description
1 polymer ?
#
loop_
_entity_poly.entity_id
_entity_poly.type
_entity_poly.pdbx_seq_one_letter_code
_entity_poly.pdbx_strand_id
1 'polypeptide(L)'
;MRYRGSAPASITTARMPPKERRPGRARARWPVTSSASTTTRRDFLKLVGGGAALAGLWPVSAVAGAVSAVPGTPASALPTAASTLPNTHLAWVWQFSTDGTPETIRDTLAAYGMGVALKTHDGVEWMAKYDRSAAAVSGPARIEELAEFFESGGVPFHAWAVVHGSDPAREASMAAQVLRAGARTIALDLESYRGFWVGTAAKARQYGEILRSAQPDKGVLTTLDARPWEMDRIPLKEFAAFSDAVAPQVYWSDFGTAANITKYWIAGDIPGSEGVTARFALDAAARKLQTLQLPIYPIGPGFVKDSVAWTQFIERSFAHEARAISTWRYGTTTPAVFAMLRDNPPKVDRIYTVQPGDSLGYIAITYGTTVEGLMKKNGITNPDLINIGQELIVPG
;
A
#
# COMPACT_ATOMS: atom_id res chain seq x y z
N MET A 1 -8.68 60.72 -22.98
CA MET A 1 -8.53 59.56 -22.07
C MET A 1 -8.42 58.30 -22.92
N ARG A 2 -7.24 57.66 -22.96
CA ARG A 2 -6.98 56.45 -23.75
C ARG A 2 -6.91 55.24 -22.80
N TYR A 3 -7.73 54.23 -23.11
CA TYR A 3 -7.65 52.89 -22.53
C TYR A 3 -6.34 52.22 -22.94
N ARG A 4 -5.54 51.72 -22.00
CA ARG A 4 -4.44 50.77 -22.23
C ARG A 4 -4.82 49.44 -21.60
N GLY A 5 -4.90 48.41 -22.42
CA GLY A 5 -5.08 47.03 -21.99
C GLY A 5 -3.80 46.47 -21.36
N SER A 6 -3.96 45.75 -20.26
CA SER A 6 -2.93 44.95 -19.61
C SER A 6 -3.00 43.53 -20.15
N ALA A 7 -1.90 43.05 -20.73
CA ALA A 7 -1.73 41.65 -21.14
C ALA A 7 -1.57 40.72 -19.91
N PRO A 8 -1.97 39.44 -20.01
CA PRO A 8 -1.77 38.47 -18.93
C PRO A 8 -0.30 38.02 -18.82
N ALA A 9 0.13 37.82 -17.57
CA ALA A 9 1.47 37.40 -17.20
C ALA A 9 1.82 36.00 -17.74
N SER A 10 3.05 35.89 -18.25
CA SER A 10 3.64 34.69 -18.83
C SER A 10 3.90 33.63 -17.76
N ILE A 11 3.42 32.41 -18.00
CA ILE A 11 3.70 31.23 -17.18
C ILE A 11 5.16 30.79 -17.44
N THR A 12 6.03 30.97 -16.44
CA THR A 12 7.38 30.44 -16.44
C THR A 12 7.32 28.92 -16.30
N THR A 13 7.60 28.22 -17.40
CA THR A 13 7.86 26.77 -17.38
C THR A 13 9.16 26.51 -16.63
N ALA A 14 9.09 25.76 -15.53
CA ALA A 14 10.28 25.27 -14.83
C ALA A 14 11.03 24.29 -15.76
N ARG A 15 12.12 24.79 -16.34
CA ARG A 15 13.05 24.05 -17.18
C ARG A 15 13.84 23.07 -16.30
N MET A 16 13.93 21.81 -16.71
CA MET A 16 14.85 20.84 -16.11
C MET A 16 16.29 21.38 -16.10
N PRO A 17 17.10 21.07 -15.06
CA PRO A 17 18.50 21.45 -15.03
C PRO A 17 19.29 20.74 -16.16
N PRO A 18 20.32 21.41 -16.72
CA PRO A 18 21.05 20.90 -17.88
C PRO A 18 21.88 19.66 -17.54
N LYS A 19 21.95 18.72 -18.50
CA LYS A 19 22.86 17.57 -18.49
C LYS A 19 24.31 18.06 -18.41
N GLU A 20 25.00 17.73 -17.33
CA GLU A 20 26.45 17.87 -17.27
C GLU A 20 27.14 16.92 -18.25
N ARG A 21 28.18 17.47 -18.88
CA ARG A 21 28.94 16.91 -19.99
C ARG A 21 29.84 15.76 -19.51
N ARG A 22 29.90 14.70 -20.32
CA ARG A 22 30.87 13.61 -20.18
C ARG A 22 32.31 14.13 -20.35
N PRO A 23 33.28 13.67 -19.55
CA PRO A 23 34.68 13.69 -19.94
C PRO A 23 35.09 12.36 -20.59
N GLY A 24 35.68 12.47 -21.78
CA GLY A 24 36.90 11.76 -22.21
C GLY A 24 36.93 10.22 -22.20
N ARG A 25 36.93 9.64 -23.41
CA ARG A 25 37.45 8.29 -23.67
C ARG A 25 38.93 8.19 -23.25
N ALA A 26 39.24 7.25 -22.36
CA ALA A 26 40.57 6.67 -22.25
C ALA A 26 40.49 5.19 -22.65
N ARG A 27 41.27 4.82 -23.68
CA ARG A 27 41.43 3.45 -24.16
C ARG A 27 42.30 2.69 -23.17
N ALA A 28 41.80 1.60 -22.58
CA ALA A 28 42.62 0.59 -21.91
C ALA A 28 42.52 -0.72 -22.71
N ARG A 29 43.67 -1.16 -23.23
CA ARG A 29 43.86 -2.45 -23.92
C ARG A 29 43.82 -3.57 -22.86
N TRP A 30 43.05 -4.62 -23.11
CA TRP A 30 43.14 -5.88 -22.38
C TRP A 30 43.84 -6.91 -23.27
N PRO A 31 44.84 -7.66 -22.76
CA PRO A 31 45.42 -8.76 -23.51
C PRO A 31 44.50 -9.98 -23.44
N VAL A 32 44.36 -10.60 -24.62
CA VAL A 32 43.77 -11.91 -24.84
C VAL A 32 44.68 -12.97 -24.23
N THR A 33 44.13 -13.85 -23.38
CA THR A 33 44.62 -15.23 -23.30
C THR A 33 43.45 -16.19 -23.18
N SER A 34 43.43 -17.14 -24.11
CA SER A 34 42.59 -18.31 -24.18
C SER A 34 43.06 -19.39 -23.23
N SER A 35 42.15 -20.10 -22.57
CA SER A 35 42.21 -21.57 -22.59
C SER A 35 40.82 -22.13 -22.26
N ALA A 36 40.37 -23.02 -23.13
CA ALA A 36 39.23 -23.88 -22.90
C ALA A 36 39.68 -25.09 -22.08
N SER A 37 38.85 -25.57 -21.16
CA SER A 37 38.68 -27.01 -20.97
C SER A 37 37.31 -27.30 -20.35
N THR A 38 36.57 -28.12 -21.08
CA THR A 38 35.38 -28.88 -20.72
C THR A 38 35.68 -29.77 -19.51
N THR A 39 34.73 -29.96 -18.57
CA THR A 39 34.30 -31.30 -18.08
C THR A 39 33.07 -31.21 -17.18
N THR A 40 32.28 -32.25 -17.33
CA THR A 40 30.89 -32.56 -17.01
C THR A 40 30.54 -32.85 -15.55
N ARG A 41 29.22 -32.85 -15.35
CA ARG A 41 28.39 -33.30 -14.21
C ARG A 41 28.63 -34.76 -13.79
N ARG A 42 29.43 -35.01 -12.74
CA ARG A 42 29.35 -36.12 -11.76
C ARG A 42 30.54 -36.00 -10.78
N ASP A 43 30.34 -36.48 -9.57
CA ASP A 43 31.31 -36.60 -8.45
C ASP A 43 31.38 -35.41 -7.48
N PHE A 44 30.52 -35.43 -6.46
CA PHE A 44 30.99 -35.37 -5.07
C PHE A 44 29.89 -35.80 -4.09
N LEU A 45 29.97 -37.06 -3.65
CA LEU A 45 29.22 -37.61 -2.52
C LEU A 45 30.23 -38.47 -1.75
N LYS A 46 30.33 -38.22 -0.43
CA LYS A 46 30.93 -39.02 0.67
C LYS A 46 32.07 -38.34 1.44
N LEU A 47 31.72 -37.85 2.63
CA LEU A 47 32.38 -38.18 3.89
C LEU A 47 31.28 -38.09 4.98
N VAL A 48 30.68 -39.21 5.40
CA VAL A 48 30.96 -39.96 6.66
C VAL A 48 30.92 -39.02 7.87
N GLY A 49 30.10 -39.20 8.92
CA GLY A 49 29.26 -40.31 9.34
C GLY A 49 29.17 -40.31 10.88
N GLY A 50 28.04 -40.75 11.43
CA GLY A 50 27.83 -41.09 12.85
C GLY A 50 27.43 -39.90 13.74
N GLY A 51 26.47 -39.96 14.64
CA GLY A 51 25.66 -41.08 15.13
C GLY A 51 25.25 -40.78 16.59
N ALA A 52 24.18 -41.45 17.01
CA ALA A 52 23.68 -41.64 18.38
C ALA A 52 22.75 -40.57 19.02
N ALA A 53 21.56 -41.07 19.32
CA ALA A 53 20.50 -40.52 20.14
C ALA A 53 20.81 -40.59 21.64
N LEU A 54 20.16 -39.74 22.44
CA LEU A 54 19.83 -40.03 23.84
C LEU A 54 18.50 -39.37 24.22
N ALA A 55 17.67 -40.18 24.88
CA ALA A 55 16.37 -39.88 25.44
C ALA A 55 16.47 -39.02 26.73
N GLY A 56 15.42 -38.28 27.03
CA GLY A 56 15.27 -37.54 28.28
C GLY A 56 13.79 -37.30 28.62
N LEU A 57 13.20 -38.27 29.31
CA LEU A 57 11.90 -38.21 29.99
C LEU A 57 11.98 -37.27 31.21
N TRP A 58 10.98 -36.40 31.41
CA TRP A 58 10.67 -35.82 32.72
C TRP A 58 9.15 -35.89 32.97
N PRO A 59 8.70 -36.08 34.23
CA PRO A 59 7.43 -36.73 34.54
C PRO A 59 6.24 -35.77 34.71
N VAL A 60 5.06 -36.38 34.59
CA VAL A 60 3.74 -35.85 34.94
C VAL A 60 3.60 -35.79 36.47
N SER A 61 3.11 -34.66 36.98
CA SER A 61 2.42 -34.60 38.28
C SER A 61 1.09 -33.89 38.09
N ALA A 62 0.03 -34.68 38.16
CA ALA A 62 -1.34 -34.21 38.26
C ALA A 62 -1.63 -33.76 39.70
N VAL A 63 -2.19 -32.57 39.86
CA VAL A 63 -2.91 -32.18 41.07
C VAL A 63 -4.35 -31.90 40.65
N ALA A 64 -5.24 -32.80 41.04
CA ALA A 64 -6.67 -32.63 40.93
C ALA A 64 -7.13 -31.61 41.99
N GLY A 65 -7.60 -30.46 41.54
CA GLY A 65 -8.34 -29.49 42.35
C GLY A 65 -9.70 -29.28 41.70
N ALA A 66 -10.75 -29.83 42.31
CA ALA A 66 -12.12 -29.63 41.90
C ALA A 66 -12.50 -28.15 42.08
N VAL A 67 -12.87 -27.47 40.98
CA VAL A 67 -13.52 -26.16 41.01
C VAL A 67 -14.90 -26.31 40.38
N SER A 68 -15.91 -26.02 41.18
CA SER A 68 -17.33 -26.08 40.85
C SER A 68 -17.64 -25.17 39.66
N ALA A 69 -18.30 -25.72 38.63
CA ALA A 69 -18.76 -24.97 37.47
C ALA A 69 -19.97 -24.09 37.85
N VAL A 70 -19.82 -22.77 37.73
CA VAL A 70 -20.94 -21.82 37.63
C VAL A 70 -21.33 -21.76 36.15
N PRO A 71 -22.62 -21.82 35.76
CA PRO A 71 -23.01 -21.65 34.38
C PRO A 71 -22.84 -20.18 33.98
N GLY A 72 -21.72 -19.90 33.31
CA GLY A 72 -21.43 -18.61 32.71
C GLY A 72 -22.08 -18.47 31.34
N THR A 73 -22.82 -17.37 31.19
CA THR A 73 -23.30 -16.70 29.98
C THR A 73 -22.59 -17.09 28.68
N PRO A 74 -23.30 -17.30 27.54
CA PRO A 74 -22.65 -17.54 26.26
C PRO A 74 -21.72 -16.36 25.94
N ALA A 75 -20.49 -16.70 25.54
CA ALA A 75 -19.46 -15.75 25.15
C ALA A 75 -19.97 -14.89 23.99
N SER A 76 -20.41 -13.68 24.34
CA SER A 76 -20.63 -12.58 23.42
C SER A 76 -19.28 -11.94 23.08
N ALA A 77 -19.20 -11.48 21.83
CA ALA A 77 -18.16 -10.70 21.19
C ALA A 77 -16.88 -11.45 20.79
N LEU A 78 -16.81 -11.80 19.50
CA LEU A 78 -15.55 -11.61 18.77
C LEU A 78 -15.33 -10.08 18.72
N PRO A 79 -14.25 -9.53 19.31
CA PRO A 79 -13.81 -8.22 18.90
C PRO A 79 -13.31 -8.39 17.47
N THR A 80 -14.04 -7.84 16.50
CA THR A 80 -13.48 -7.68 15.15
C THR A 80 -12.30 -6.74 15.32
N ALA A 81 -11.08 -7.26 15.25
CA ALA A 81 -9.90 -6.42 15.19
C ALA A 81 -10.14 -5.41 14.08
N ALA A 82 -10.26 -4.11 14.43
CA ALA A 82 -10.49 -3.07 13.46
C ALA A 82 -9.44 -3.23 12.36
N SER A 83 -9.88 -3.41 11.11
CA SER A 83 -9.02 -3.56 9.95
C SER A 83 -7.92 -2.51 10.01
N THR A 84 -6.66 -2.94 10.15
CA THR A 84 -5.53 -2.01 10.26
C THR A 84 -5.24 -1.34 8.92
N LEU A 85 -5.68 -1.95 7.82
CA LEU A 85 -5.68 -1.35 6.48
C LEU A 85 -6.57 -0.11 6.38
N PRO A 86 -6.26 0.84 5.47
CA PRO A 86 -7.04 2.05 5.28
C PRO A 86 -8.52 1.75 5.05
N ASN A 87 -9.37 2.44 5.80
CA ASN A 87 -10.83 2.45 5.64
C ASN A 87 -11.34 3.81 5.13
N THR A 88 -10.44 4.71 4.73
CA THR A 88 -10.72 5.97 4.05
C THR A 88 -9.95 6.03 2.72
N HIS A 89 -10.44 6.83 1.78
CA HIS A 89 -9.60 7.25 0.65
C HIS A 89 -8.42 8.06 1.19
N LEU A 90 -7.24 7.93 0.58
CA LEU A 90 -6.04 8.62 1.05
C LEU A 90 -5.55 9.67 0.05
N ALA A 91 -5.15 10.83 0.57
CA ALA A 91 -4.31 11.77 -0.16
C ALA A 91 -2.87 11.66 0.32
N TRP A 92 -1.95 11.49 -0.63
CA TRP A 92 -0.53 11.32 -0.31
C TRP A 92 0.15 12.68 -0.22
N VAL A 93 0.89 12.91 0.87
CA VAL A 93 1.59 14.16 1.15
C VAL A 93 3.08 13.89 1.14
N TRP A 94 3.80 14.58 0.26
CA TRP A 94 5.23 14.45 0.11
C TRP A 94 6.00 15.34 1.07
N GLN A 95 5.71 16.63 1.06
CA GLN A 95 6.41 17.64 1.86
C GLN A 95 5.46 18.77 2.20
N PHE A 96 5.44 19.21 3.45
CA PHE A 96 4.60 20.34 3.86
C PHE A 96 5.01 21.64 3.15
N SER A 97 6.31 21.85 2.91
CA SER A 97 6.78 23.04 2.17
C SER A 97 6.32 23.08 0.71
N THR A 98 5.86 21.96 0.14
CA THR A 98 5.42 21.87 -1.26
C THR A 98 3.91 21.59 -1.40
N ASP A 99 3.35 20.76 -0.52
CA ASP A 99 1.94 20.33 -0.58
C ASP A 99 1.01 21.24 0.23
N GLY A 100 1.53 21.96 1.23
CA GLY A 100 0.74 22.84 2.09
C GLY A 100 1.02 22.62 3.58
N THR A 101 0.52 23.52 4.42
CA THR A 101 0.68 23.38 5.88
C THR A 101 -0.14 22.21 6.42
N PRO A 102 0.24 21.62 7.57
CA PRO A 102 -0.55 20.57 8.21
C PRO A 102 -2.03 20.95 8.39
N GLU A 103 -2.32 22.18 8.77
CA GLU A 103 -3.69 22.70 8.97
C GLU A 103 -4.48 22.69 7.67
N THR A 104 -3.91 23.26 6.61
CA THR A 104 -4.59 23.33 5.30
C THR A 104 -4.89 21.93 4.76
N ILE A 105 -3.94 21.00 4.92
CA ILE A 105 -4.10 19.61 4.51
C ILE A 105 -5.20 18.94 5.33
N ARG A 106 -5.12 19.01 6.67
CA ARG A 106 -6.10 18.39 7.57
C ARG A 106 -7.51 18.87 7.28
N ASP A 107 -7.70 20.19 7.22
CA ASP A 107 -9.03 20.77 7.07
C ASP A 107 -9.64 20.41 5.71
N THR A 108 -8.81 20.38 4.66
CA THR A 108 -9.25 19.92 3.32
C THR A 108 -9.64 18.45 3.35
N LEU A 109 -8.79 17.57 3.88
CA LEU A 109 -9.06 16.14 3.89
C LEU A 109 -10.25 15.78 4.78
N ALA A 110 -10.43 16.46 5.91
CA ALA A 110 -11.61 16.31 6.76
C ALA A 110 -12.89 16.67 6.00
N ALA A 111 -12.89 17.77 5.23
CA ALA A 111 -14.04 18.20 4.45
C ALA A 111 -14.47 17.19 3.35
N TYR A 112 -13.55 16.34 2.89
CA TYR A 112 -13.82 15.29 1.90
C TYR A 112 -13.88 13.88 2.49
N GLY A 113 -13.78 13.72 3.82
CA GLY A 113 -13.81 12.40 4.47
C GLY A 113 -12.61 11.51 4.14
N MET A 114 -11.44 12.11 3.96
CA MET A 114 -10.22 11.42 3.55
C MET A 114 -9.24 11.22 4.71
N GLY A 115 -8.38 10.22 4.59
CA GLY A 115 -7.15 10.07 5.38
C GLY A 115 -5.93 10.68 4.69
N VAL A 116 -4.85 10.80 5.44
CA VAL A 116 -3.55 11.27 4.95
C VAL A 116 -2.56 10.11 4.90
N ALA A 117 -1.78 10.02 3.82
CA ALA A 117 -0.58 9.20 3.75
C ALA A 117 0.65 10.13 3.71
N LEU A 118 1.24 10.41 4.88
CA LEU A 118 2.33 11.36 5.01
C LEU A 118 3.69 10.69 4.80
N LYS A 119 4.54 11.27 3.96
CA LYS A 119 5.93 10.83 3.85
C LYS A 119 6.69 11.08 5.16
N THR A 120 7.26 10.02 5.72
CA THR A 120 7.99 10.09 7.00
C THR A 120 9.49 10.03 6.80
N HIS A 121 9.98 9.19 5.89
CA HIS A 121 11.41 8.99 5.67
C HIS A 121 11.75 8.37 4.30
N ASP A 122 13.03 8.53 3.92
CA ASP A 122 13.68 7.87 2.78
C ASP A 122 14.83 6.98 3.27
N GLY A 123 14.61 5.67 3.29
CA GLY A 123 15.55 4.70 3.85
C GLY A 123 15.79 4.93 5.34
N VAL A 124 16.91 5.57 5.69
CA VAL A 124 17.27 5.89 7.09
C VAL A 124 17.25 7.40 7.37
N GLU A 125 16.71 8.20 6.44
CA GLU A 125 16.75 9.66 6.48
C GLU A 125 15.35 10.23 6.71
N TRP A 126 15.15 10.92 7.83
CA TRP A 126 13.88 11.61 8.12
C TRP A 126 13.61 12.74 7.12
N MET A 127 12.33 13.02 6.87
CA MET A 127 11.94 14.04 5.90
C MET A 127 12.41 15.46 6.23
N ALA A 128 12.74 15.80 7.47
CA ALA A 128 13.34 17.09 7.85
C ALA A 128 14.67 17.39 7.16
N LYS A 129 15.32 16.38 6.56
CA LYS A 129 16.48 16.57 5.66
C LYS A 129 16.11 17.22 4.33
N TYR A 130 14.89 17.00 3.84
CA TYR A 130 14.44 17.37 2.50
C TYR A 130 13.35 18.45 2.53
N ASP A 131 12.46 18.40 3.51
CA ASP A 131 11.37 19.34 3.71
C ASP A 131 11.81 20.47 4.67
N ARG A 132 11.75 21.71 4.19
CA ARG A 132 12.15 22.89 4.96
C ARG A 132 11.05 23.44 5.87
N SER A 133 9.87 22.81 5.87
CA SER A 133 8.80 23.17 6.78
C SER A 133 9.22 22.95 8.23
N ALA A 134 8.79 23.83 9.14
CA ALA A 134 8.95 23.62 10.59
C ALA A 134 8.19 22.38 11.09
N ALA A 135 7.17 21.94 10.35
CA ALA A 135 6.40 20.74 10.63
C ALA A 135 7.00 19.46 10.01
N ALA A 136 8.15 19.54 9.33
CA ALA A 136 8.75 18.38 8.67
C ALA A 136 9.04 17.24 9.67
N VAL A 137 8.79 16.00 9.25
CA VAL A 137 9.01 14.81 10.07
C VAL A 137 10.51 14.68 10.37
N SER A 138 10.87 14.82 11.64
CA SER A 138 12.27 14.78 12.13
C SER A 138 12.57 13.55 13.00
N GLY A 139 11.55 12.74 13.30
CA GLY A 139 11.67 11.55 14.13
C GLY A 139 10.34 11.16 14.80
N PRO A 140 10.35 10.17 15.69
CA PRO A 140 9.14 9.60 16.29
C PRO A 140 8.26 10.61 17.04
N ALA A 141 8.86 11.51 17.84
CA ALA A 141 8.09 12.51 18.59
C ALA A 141 7.28 13.44 17.67
N ARG A 142 7.87 13.87 16.54
CA ARG A 142 7.14 14.67 15.54
C ARG A 142 6.03 13.88 14.86
N ILE A 143 6.21 12.56 14.68
CA ILE A 143 5.16 11.70 14.12
C ILE A 143 3.99 11.58 15.09
N GLU A 144 4.26 11.45 16.39
CA GLU A 144 3.23 11.40 17.43
C GLU A 144 2.39 12.67 17.45
N GLU A 145 3.03 13.85 17.45
CA GLU A 145 2.34 15.14 17.36
C GLU A 145 1.48 15.26 16.09
N LEU A 146 2.01 14.86 14.93
CA LEU A 146 1.28 14.92 13.66
C LEU A 146 0.13 13.91 13.61
N ALA A 147 0.34 12.69 14.13
CA ALA A 147 -0.68 11.68 14.21
C ALA A 147 -1.85 12.18 15.07
N GLU A 148 -1.58 12.66 16.28
CA GLU A 148 -2.60 13.25 17.16
C GLU A 148 -3.31 14.43 16.48
N PHE A 149 -2.56 15.32 15.82
CA PHE A 149 -3.11 16.49 15.13
C PHE A 149 -4.08 16.12 13.99
N PHE A 150 -3.73 15.14 13.15
CA PHE A 150 -4.59 14.71 12.05
C PHE A 150 -5.78 13.89 12.56
N GLU A 151 -5.54 12.95 13.47
CA GLU A 151 -6.57 12.07 14.03
C GLU A 151 -7.64 12.85 14.81
N SER A 152 -7.24 13.82 15.64
CA SER A 152 -8.17 14.70 16.36
C SER A 152 -8.99 15.61 15.43
N GLY A 153 -8.48 15.87 14.21
CA GLY A 153 -9.21 16.55 13.14
C GLY A 153 -10.10 15.63 12.30
N GLY A 154 -10.24 14.36 12.64
CA GLY A 154 -11.03 13.39 11.88
C GLY A 154 -10.36 12.91 10.58
N VAL A 155 -9.05 13.08 10.45
CA VAL A 155 -8.26 12.62 9.29
C VAL A 155 -7.39 11.44 9.73
N PRO A 156 -7.73 10.19 9.36
CA PRO A 156 -6.91 9.02 9.68
C PRO A 156 -5.46 9.19 9.23
N PHE A 157 -4.52 8.95 10.13
CA PHE A 157 -3.10 9.17 9.90
C PHE A 157 -2.39 7.88 9.47
N HIS A 158 -1.95 7.87 8.22
CA HIS A 158 -1.14 6.82 7.62
C HIS A 158 0.23 7.37 7.24
N ALA A 159 1.23 6.51 7.27
CA ALA A 159 2.59 6.86 6.90
C ALA A 159 2.96 6.28 5.53
N TRP A 160 3.92 6.93 4.90
CA TRP A 160 4.59 6.45 3.70
C TRP A 160 6.11 6.60 3.90
N ALA A 161 6.88 5.64 3.39
CA ALA A 161 8.34 5.68 3.38
C ALA A 161 8.91 5.03 2.13
N VAL A 162 10.04 5.56 1.62
CA VAL A 162 10.82 4.88 0.58
C VAL A 162 11.74 3.85 1.21
N VAL A 163 11.78 2.65 0.62
CA VAL A 163 12.68 1.58 1.06
C VAL A 163 13.82 1.41 0.06
N HIS A 164 15.06 1.50 0.55
CA HIS A 164 16.26 1.35 -0.29
C HIS A 164 16.81 -0.08 -0.23
N GLY A 165 16.69 -0.76 0.92
CA GLY A 165 17.29 -2.08 1.13
C GLY A 165 18.82 -2.04 1.22
N SER A 166 19.43 -0.87 1.38
CA SER A 166 20.86 -0.75 1.64
C SER A 166 21.17 -1.19 3.07
N ASP A 167 20.31 -0.80 4.02
CA ASP A 167 20.36 -1.18 5.44
C ASP A 167 18.97 -1.66 5.92
N PRO A 168 18.55 -2.87 5.54
CA PRO A 168 17.20 -3.36 5.82
C PRO A 168 16.86 -3.40 7.32
N ALA A 169 17.86 -3.59 8.19
CA ALA A 169 17.64 -3.65 9.63
C ALA A 169 17.28 -2.27 10.20
N ARG A 170 18.05 -1.23 9.86
CA ARG A 170 17.74 0.14 10.30
C ARG A 170 16.48 0.68 9.65
N GLU A 171 16.29 0.44 8.36
CA GLU A 171 15.09 0.87 7.63
C GLU A 171 13.82 0.23 8.25
N ALA A 172 13.84 -1.08 8.57
CA ALA A 172 12.71 -1.75 9.22
C ALA A 172 12.47 -1.26 10.65
N SER A 173 13.54 -1.01 11.42
CA SER A 173 13.43 -0.44 12.77
C SER A 173 12.78 0.96 12.73
N MET A 174 13.12 1.77 11.73
CA MET A 174 12.58 3.11 11.54
C MET A 174 11.09 3.06 11.17
N ALA A 175 10.69 2.17 10.26
CA ALA A 175 9.28 1.90 9.97
C ALA A 175 8.50 1.43 11.21
N ALA A 176 9.09 0.56 12.03
CA ALA A 176 8.47 0.10 13.27
C ALA A 176 8.30 1.25 14.30
N GLN A 177 9.22 2.21 14.33
CA GLN A 177 9.09 3.42 15.17
C GLN A 177 7.97 4.34 14.68
N VAL A 178 7.81 4.52 13.36
CA VAL A 178 6.71 5.30 12.76
C VAL A 178 5.36 4.72 13.15
N LEU A 179 5.19 3.40 13.05
CA LEU A 179 3.96 2.70 13.45
C LEU A 179 3.69 2.79 14.96
N ARG A 180 4.75 2.73 15.78
CA ARG A 180 4.64 2.90 17.24
C ARG A 180 4.20 4.30 17.62
N ALA A 181 4.68 5.30 16.89
CA ALA A 181 4.43 6.72 17.14
C ALA A 181 3.01 7.17 16.75
N GLY A 182 2.18 6.32 16.15
CA GLY A 182 0.76 6.62 15.96
C GLY A 182 0.22 6.36 14.56
N ALA A 183 1.07 6.06 13.57
CA ALA A 183 0.58 5.68 12.25
C ALA A 183 -0.29 4.41 12.31
N ARG A 184 -1.47 4.47 11.67
CA ARG A 184 -2.36 3.32 11.51
C ARG A 184 -1.73 2.27 10.60
N THR A 185 -1.16 2.73 9.49
CA THR A 185 -0.39 1.92 8.55
C THR A 185 0.88 2.61 8.08
N ILE A 186 1.77 1.81 7.49
CA ILE A 186 2.89 2.33 6.69
C ILE A 186 2.85 1.73 5.28
N ALA A 187 2.89 2.61 4.27
CA ALA A 187 3.12 2.24 2.89
C ALA A 187 4.61 2.27 2.58
N LEU A 188 5.14 1.12 2.16
CA LEU A 188 6.54 0.92 1.78
C LEU A 188 6.66 1.09 0.27
N ASP A 189 7.35 2.15 -0.13
CA ASP A 189 7.51 2.52 -1.53
C ASP A 189 8.70 1.84 -2.16
N LEU A 190 8.35 0.85 -2.96
CA LEU A 190 9.22 -0.17 -3.52
C LEU A 190 9.25 -0.01 -5.04
N GLU A 191 10.23 0.74 -5.52
CA GLU A 191 10.45 0.95 -6.95
C GLU A 191 11.82 0.46 -7.42
N SER A 192 11.94 0.20 -8.71
CA SER A 192 13.14 -0.36 -9.36
C SER A 192 14.13 0.71 -9.84
N TYR A 193 13.84 1.99 -9.57
CA TYR A 193 14.61 3.12 -10.07
C TYR A 193 15.79 3.45 -9.18
N ARG A 194 16.73 4.23 -9.74
CA ARG A 194 17.85 4.77 -8.97
C ARG A 194 17.30 5.62 -7.82
N GLY A 195 17.78 5.36 -6.62
CA GLY A 195 17.31 6.03 -5.41
C GLY A 195 16.19 5.29 -4.68
N PHE A 196 15.76 4.13 -5.19
CA PHE A 196 14.82 3.23 -4.54
C PHE A 196 15.52 1.91 -4.21
N TRP A 197 14.82 0.79 -4.36
CA TRP A 197 15.28 -0.51 -3.90
C TRP A 197 16.50 -1.01 -4.68
N VAL A 198 17.57 -1.29 -3.93
CA VAL A 198 18.81 -1.90 -4.41
C VAL A 198 19.16 -3.18 -3.64
N GLY A 199 18.27 -3.63 -2.74
CA GLY A 199 18.46 -4.82 -1.92
C GLY A 199 18.22 -6.13 -2.67
N THR A 200 18.54 -7.25 -2.00
CA THR A 200 18.25 -8.60 -2.50
C THR A 200 16.97 -9.15 -1.87
N ALA A 201 16.42 -10.23 -2.41
CA ALA A 201 15.33 -10.97 -1.78
C ALA A 201 15.61 -11.35 -0.30
N ALA A 202 16.86 -11.70 0.04
CA ALA A 202 17.23 -12.00 1.42
C ALA A 202 17.12 -10.77 2.33
N LYS A 203 17.51 -9.59 1.83
CA LYS A 203 17.34 -8.33 2.56
C LYS A 203 15.87 -7.93 2.72
N ALA A 204 15.03 -8.23 1.73
CA ALA A 204 13.58 -8.01 1.83
C ALA A 204 12.96 -8.88 2.94
N ARG A 205 13.35 -10.17 3.03
CA ARG A 205 12.92 -11.04 4.14
C ARG A 205 13.38 -10.53 5.50
N GLN A 206 14.65 -10.14 5.61
CA GLN A 206 15.19 -9.56 6.85
C GLN A 206 14.40 -8.31 7.28
N TYR A 207 14.09 -7.42 6.34
CA TYR A 207 13.27 -6.24 6.61
C TYR A 207 11.90 -6.64 7.18
N GLY A 208 11.20 -7.56 6.51
CA GLY A 208 9.88 -8.04 6.91
C GLY A 208 9.87 -8.70 8.29
N GLU A 209 10.84 -9.57 8.57
CA GLU A 209 11.01 -10.25 9.85
C GLU A 209 11.17 -9.26 11.00
N ILE A 210 12.00 -8.22 10.82
CA ILE A 210 12.22 -7.19 11.84
C ILE A 210 10.96 -6.35 12.04
N LEU A 211 10.32 -5.90 10.96
CA LEU A 211 9.12 -5.07 11.05
C LEU A 211 7.98 -5.82 11.74
N ARG A 212 7.70 -7.06 11.32
CA ARG A 212 6.60 -7.87 11.89
C ARG A 212 6.88 -8.35 13.31
N SER A 213 8.14 -8.63 13.65
CA SER A 213 8.50 -8.93 15.06
C SER A 213 8.23 -7.73 15.98
N ALA A 214 8.45 -6.51 15.49
CA ALA A 214 8.26 -5.29 16.28
C ALA A 214 6.81 -4.78 16.28
N GLN A 215 6.06 -5.03 15.20
CA GLN A 215 4.71 -4.51 14.95
C GLN A 215 3.82 -5.59 14.28
N PRO A 216 3.46 -6.67 14.98
CA PRO A 216 2.73 -7.79 14.38
C PRO A 216 1.36 -7.38 13.83
N ASP A 217 0.65 -6.51 14.55
CA ASP A 217 -0.76 -6.19 14.27
C ASP A 217 -0.95 -4.93 13.43
N LYS A 218 0.11 -4.20 13.09
CA LYS A 218 0.02 -2.93 12.35
C LYS A 218 -0.11 -3.17 10.84
N GLY A 219 -0.81 -2.28 10.15
CA GLY A 219 -1.02 -2.41 8.72
C GLY A 219 0.22 -2.03 7.91
N VAL A 220 0.62 -2.90 6.98
CA VAL A 220 1.75 -2.70 6.07
C VAL A 220 1.24 -2.80 4.63
N LEU A 221 1.48 -1.77 3.83
CA LEU A 221 1.18 -1.77 2.41
C LEU A 221 2.49 -1.76 1.63
N THR A 222 2.60 -2.54 0.55
CA THR A 222 3.66 -2.35 -0.44
C THR A 222 3.13 -1.52 -1.58
N THR A 223 3.64 -0.30 -1.76
CA THR A 223 3.34 0.53 -2.94
C THR A 223 4.44 0.36 -3.98
N LEU A 224 4.05 0.37 -5.25
CA LEU A 224 4.94 0.03 -6.37
C LEU A 224 4.43 0.60 -7.69
N ASP A 225 5.34 0.76 -8.65
CA ASP A 225 5.00 1.11 -10.04
C ASP A 225 4.06 0.08 -10.66
N ALA A 226 2.91 0.52 -11.16
CA ALA A 226 1.87 -0.36 -11.69
C ALA A 226 2.23 -1.06 -13.02
N ARG A 227 3.38 -0.76 -13.64
CA ARG A 227 3.78 -1.38 -14.90
C ARG A 227 4.36 -2.78 -14.66
N PRO A 228 3.85 -3.84 -15.34
CA PRO A 228 4.23 -5.22 -15.05
C PRO A 228 5.73 -5.51 -15.06
N TRP A 229 6.48 -4.92 -15.99
CA TRP A 229 7.93 -5.14 -16.11
C TRP A 229 8.75 -4.42 -15.03
N GLU A 230 8.20 -3.40 -14.35
CA GLU A 230 8.85 -2.78 -13.20
C GLU A 230 8.68 -3.66 -11.96
N MET A 231 7.52 -4.30 -11.83
CA MET A 231 7.26 -5.28 -10.76
C MET A 231 8.20 -6.49 -10.82
N ASP A 232 8.65 -6.90 -12.02
CA ASP A 232 9.63 -8.00 -12.17
C ASP A 232 11.02 -7.66 -11.63
N ARG A 233 11.30 -6.37 -11.39
CA ARG A 233 12.62 -5.87 -11.01
C ARG A 233 12.78 -5.67 -9.50
N ILE A 234 11.73 -5.95 -8.73
CA ILE A 234 11.69 -5.82 -7.27
C ILE A 234 11.33 -7.17 -6.64
N PRO A 235 11.77 -7.45 -5.39
CA PRO A 235 11.44 -8.70 -4.70
C PRO A 235 10.00 -8.67 -4.16
N LEU A 236 9.04 -8.57 -5.07
CA LEU A 236 7.63 -8.34 -4.76
C LEU A 236 7.02 -9.47 -3.91
N LYS A 237 7.43 -10.72 -4.15
CA LYS A 237 6.94 -11.87 -3.37
C LYS A 237 7.41 -11.79 -1.91
N GLU A 238 8.66 -11.39 -1.68
CA GLU A 238 9.21 -11.24 -0.34
C GLU A 238 8.54 -10.09 0.42
N PHE A 239 8.26 -8.97 -0.26
CA PHE A 239 7.49 -7.88 0.35
C PHE A 239 6.03 -8.28 0.62
N ALA A 240 5.38 -8.95 -0.33
CA ALA A 240 4.03 -9.45 -0.16
C ALA A 240 3.89 -10.41 1.02
N ALA A 241 4.91 -11.23 1.30
CA ALA A 241 4.87 -12.20 2.40
C ALA A 241 4.71 -11.57 3.80
N PHE A 242 4.99 -10.28 3.96
CA PHE A 242 4.77 -9.55 5.20
C PHE A 242 3.86 -8.32 5.05
N SER A 243 3.23 -8.12 3.91
CA SER A 243 2.30 -7.00 3.67
C SER A 243 0.85 -7.44 3.82
N ASP A 244 0.00 -6.53 4.28
CA ASP A 244 -1.44 -6.75 4.40
C ASP A 244 -2.18 -6.36 3.10
N ALA A 245 -1.57 -5.51 2.27
CA ALA A 245 -2.10 -5.11 0.97
C ALA A 245 -0.98 -4.62 0.03
N VAL A 246 -1.33 -4.50 -1.26
CA VAL A 246 -0.49 -3.89 -2.29
C VAL A 246 -1.19 -2.65 -2.86
N ALA A 247 -0.41 -1.63 -3.20
CA ALA A 247 -0.91 -0.35 -3.67
C ALA A 247 -0.22 0.06 -4.98
N PRO A 248 -0.75 -0.36 -6.15
CA PRO A 248 -0.15 0.02 -7.42
C PRO A 248 -0.32 1.52 -7.69
N GLN A 249 0.77 2.17 -8.07
CA GLN A 249 0.84 3.55 -8.52
C GLN A 249 0.44 3.62 -10.00
N VAL A 250 -0.86 3.80 -10.27
CA VAL A 250 -1.46 3.75 -11.61
C VAL A 250 -1.46 5.13 -12.25
N TYR A 251 -0.28 5.64 -12.63
CA TYR A 251 -0.14 6.96 -13.27
C TYR A 251 -0.33 6.88 -14.78
N TRP A 252 -1.53 6.49 -15.22
CA TRP A 252 -1.85 6.21 -16.62
C TRP A 252 -1.43 7.32 -17.59
N SER A 253 -1.54 8.59 -17.17
CA SER A 253 -1.14 9.76 -17.94
C SER A 253 0.32 9.72 -18.39
N ASP A 254 1.21 9.12 -17.60
CA ASP A 254 2.64 9.01 -17.89
C ASP A 254 3.01 7.68 -18.56
N PHE A 255 2.08 6.72 -18.57
CA PHE A 255 2.35 5.37 -19.05
C PHE A 255 2.16 5.21 -20.56
N GLY A 256 1.41 6.10 -21.22
CA GLY A 256 1.07 6.03 -22.65
C GLY A 256 2.20 6.32 -23.66
N THR A 257 3.47 6.21 -23.27
CA THR A 257 4.60 6.43 -24.20
C THR A 257 4.74 5.28 -25.20
N ALA A 258 5.23 5.56 -26.41
CA ALA A 258 5.48 4.52 -27.42
C ALA A 258 6.36 3.37 -26.90
N ALA A 259 7.39 3.70 -26.11
CA ALA A 259 8.27 2.71 -25.49
C ALA A 259 7.52 1.80 -24.49
N ASN A 260 6.64 2.37 -23.68
CA ASN A 260 5.84 1.58 -22.73
C ASN A 260 4.79 0.74 -23.46
N ILE A 261 4.18 1.25 -24.53
CA ILE A 261 3.26 0.45 -25.36
C ILE A 261 3.97 -0.81 -25.85
N THR A 262 5.18 -0.71 -26.42
CA THR A 262 5.94 -1.90 -26.83
C THR A 262 6.20 -2.86 -25.67
N LYS A 263 6.50 -2.35 -24.47
CA LYS A 263 6.72 -3.22 -23.29
C LYS A 263 5.44 -3.91 -22.82
N TYR A 264 4.30 -3.22 -22.87
CA TYR A 264 2.99 -3.80 -22.59
C TYR A 264 2.69 -4.97 -23.55
N TRP A 265 2.94 -4.78 -24.86
CA TRP A 265 2.83 -5.86 -25.84
C TRP A 265 3.73 -7.06 -25.51
N ILE A 266 4.99 -6.82 -25.13
CA ILE A 266 5.93 -7.88 -24.73
C ILE A 266 5.45 -8.61 -23.47
N ALA A 267 4.84 -7.89 -22.53
CA ALA A 267 4.26 -8.45 -21.31
C ALA A 267 2.94 -9.22 -21.54
N GLY A 268 2.37 -9.18 -22.76
CA GLY A 268 1.10 -9.82 -23.08
C GLY A 268 -0.13 -8.97 -22.77
N ASP A 269 0.05 -7.72 -22.36
CA ASP A 269 -1.02 -6.76 -22.06
C ASP A 269 -1.16 -5.81 -23.25
N ILE A 270 -2.10 -6.04 -24.16
CA ILE A 270 -2.19 -5.25 -25.40
C ILE A 270 -3.14 -4.05 -25.19
N PRO A 271 -2.66 -2.79 -25.23
CA PRO A 271 -3.54 -1.64 -25.16
C PRO A 271 -4.45 -1.58 -26.40
N GLY A 272 -5.71 -1.19 -26.20
CA GLY A 272 -6.66 -0.97 -27.30
C GLY A 272 -6.35 0.29 -28.12
N SER A 273 -7.26 0.65 -29.03
CA SER A 273 -7.14 1.86 -29.85
C SER A 273 -7.05 3.16 -29.05
N GLU A 274 -7.59 3.18 -27.83
CA GLU A 274 -7.51 4.29 -26.87
C GLU A 274 -6.14 4.39 -26.18
N GLY A 275 -5.23 3.44 -26.42
CA GLY A 275 -3.91 3.39 -25.81
C GLY A 275 -3.96 2.98 -24.34
N VAL A 276 -3.02 3.51 -23.55
CA VAL A 276 -2.88 3.19 -22.12
C VAL A 276 -3.84 4.05 -21.31
N THR A 277 -5.06 3.57 -21.13
CA THR A 277 -6.10 4.20 -20.31
C THR A 277 -5.93 3.86 -18.83
N ALA A 278 -6.67 4.56 -17.95
CA ALA A 278 -6.71 4.25 -16.52
C ALA A 278 -7.17 2.81 -16.25
N ARG A 279 -8.22 2.35 -16.96
CA ARG A 279 -8.72 0.96 -16.87
C ARG A 279 -7.66 -0.04 -17.29
N PHE A 280 -7.07 0.18 -18.47
CA PHE A 280 -6.06 -0.73 -19.00
C PHE A 280 -4.85 -0.86 -18.06
N ALA A 281 -4.33 0.27 -17.59
CA ALA A 281 -3.16 0.29 -16.70
C ALA A 281 -3.45 -0.43 -15.38
N LEU A 282 -4.61 -0.18 -14.78
CA LEU A 282 -5.03 -0.87 -13.56
C LEU A 282 -5.24 -2.37 -13.81
N ASP A 283 -5.85 -2.77 -14.93
CA ASP A 283 -6.08 -4.17 -15.28
C ASP A 283 -4.78 -4.95 -15.45
N ALA A 284 -3.79 -4.36 -16.13
CA ALA A 284 -2.47 -4.94 -16.30
C ALA A 284 -1.77 -5.14 -14.95
N ALA A 285 -1.82 -4.13 -14.08
CA ALA A 285 -1.29 -4.23 -12.73
C ALA A 285 -2.01 -5.31 -11.91
N ALA A 286 -3.34 -5.29 -11.91
CA ALA A 286 -4.18 -6.19 -11.13
C ALA A 286 -3.99 -7.66 -11.54
N ARG A 287 -3.90 -7.97 -12.84
CA ARG A 287 -3.60 -9.33 -13.33
C ARG A 287 -2.38 -9.94 -12.66
N LYS A 288 -1.34 -9.14 -12.47
CA LYS A 288 -0.10 -9.57 -11.81
C LYS A 288 -0.25 -9.64 -10.30
N LEU A 289 -0.82 -8.60 -9.70
CA LEU A 289 -0.94 -8.47 -8.24
C LEU A 289 -1.93 -9.47 -7.61
N GLN A 290 -2.97 -9.88 -8.34
CA GLN A 290 -3.92 -10.89 -7.86
C GLN A 290 -3.26 -12.25 -7.56
N THR A 291 -2.12 -12.54 -8.18
CA THR A 291 -1.34 -13.76 -7.86
C THR A 291 -0.78 -13.78 -6.44
N LEU A 292 -0.71 -12.62 -5.78
CA LEU A 292 -0.26 -12.48 -4.39
C LEU A 292 -1.37 -12.74 -3.38
N GLN A 293 -2.64 -12.79 -3.82
CA GLN A 293 -3.82 -12.94 -2.95
C GLN A 293 -3.92 -11.86 -1.85
N LEU A 294 -3.41 -10.67 -2.13
CA LEU A 294 -3.51 -9.51 -1.26
C LEU A 294 -4.53 -8.49 -1.79
N PRO A 295 -5.25 -7.78 -0.91
CA PRO A 295 -6.07 -6.64 -1.29
C PRO A 295 -5.28 -5.60 -2.10
N ILE A 296 -5.93 -5.00 -3.09
CA ILE A 296 -5.34 -3.96 -3.95
C ILE A 296 -5.92 -2.59 -3.55
N TYR A 297 -5.04 -1.64 -3.23
CA TYR A 297 -5.36 -0.26 -2.85
C TYR A 297 -4.75 0.71 -3.89
N PRO A 298 -5.39 0.88 -5.05
CA PRO A 298 -4.77 1.58 -6.17
C PRO A 298 -4.62 3.08 -5.89
N ILE A 299 -3.55 3.65 -6.44
CA ILE A 299 -3.18 5.07 -6.30
C ILE A 299 -3.25 5.72 -7.69
N GLY A 300 -4.14 6.69 -7.87
CA GLY A 300 -4.27 7.47 -9.10
C GLY A 300 -3.44 8.76 -9.08
N PRO A 301 -3.16 9.39 -10.23
CA PRO A 301 -2.52 10.70 -10.32
C PRO A 301 -3.51 11.80 -9.94
N GLY A 302 -3.12 12.67 -9.01
CA GLY A 302 -3.96 13.74 -8.47
C GLY A 302 -4.28 14.83 -9.47
N PHE A 303 -3.35 15.11 -10.39
CA PHE A 303 -3.63 16.04 -11.48
C PHE A 303 -4.16 15.28 -12.69
N VAL A 304 -5.37 15.64 -13.11
CA VAL A 304 -5.94 15.12 -14.35
C VAL A 304 -6.65 16.25 -15.10
N LYS A 305 -6.47 16.23 -16.43
CA LYS A 305 -7.10 17.17 -17.37
C LYS A 305 -8.52 16.74 -17.78
N ASP A 306 -8.86 15.48 -17.57
CA ASP A 306 -10.09 14.81 -18.01
C ASP A 306 -10.72 13.96 -16.89
N SER A 307 -11.89 14.38 -16.38
CA SER A 307 -12.61 13.68 -15.31
C SER A 307 -13.04 12.27 -15.69
N VAL A 308 -13.22 11.96 -16.98
CA VAL A 308 -13.65 10.63 -17.45
C VAL A 308 -12.65 9.56 -17.05
N ALA A 309 -11.35 9.85 -17.12
CA ALA A 309 -10.30 8.91 -16.74
C ALA A 309 -10.36 8.54 -15.25
N TRP A 310 -10.69 9.50 -14.39
CA TRP A 310 -10.84 9.26 -12.95
C TRP A 310 -12.11 8.46 -12.63
N THR A 311 -13.24 8.75 -13.30
CA THR A 311 -14.46 7.93 -13.17
C THR A 311 -14.16 6.47 -13.52
N GLN A 312 -13.52 6.26 -14.67
CA GLN A 312 -13.10 4.93 -15.11
C GLN A 312 -12.14 4.24 -14.14
N PHE A 313 -11.21 4.99 -13.55
CA PHE A 313 -10.29 4.49 -12.54
C PHE A 313 -11.02 4.04 -11.27
N ILE A 314 -11.97 4.84 -10.78
CA ILE A 314 -12.77 4.54 -9.58
C ILE A 314 -13.62 3.29 -9.79
N GLU A 315 -14.41 3.28 -10.86
CA GLU A 315 -15.25 2.13 -11.23
C GLU A 315 -14.41 0.85 -11.33
N ARG A 316 -13.25 0.95 -11.99
CA ARG A 316 -12.41 -0.21 -12.20
C ARG A 316 -11.67 -0.65 -10.94
N SER A 317 -11.33 0.28 -10.06
CA SER A 317 -10.76 -0.04 -8.73
C SER A 317 -11.74 -0.89 -7.92
N PHE A 318 -13.01 -0.50 -7.86
CA PHE A 318 -14.02 -1.28 -7.15
C PHE A 318 -14.37 -2.59 -7.84
N ALA A 319 -14.31 -2.66 -9.17
CA ALA A 319 -14.42 -3.93 -9.90
C ALA A 319 -13.27 -4.92 -9.59
N HIS A 320 -12.13 -4.42 -9.12
CA HIS A 320 -11.02 -5.21 -8.57
C HIS A 320 -11.09 -5.37 -7.04
N GLU A 321 -12.26 -5.16 -6.44
CA GLU A 321 -12.54 -5.32 -5.01
C GLU A 321 -11.68 -4.41 -4.11
N ALA A 322 -11.18 -3.29 -4.64
CA ALA A 322 -10.48 -2.30 -3.83
C ALA A 322 -11.41 -1.74 -2.75
N ARG A 323 -10.95 -1.72 -1.49
CA ARG A 323 -11.74 -1.14 -0.39
C ARG A 323 -11.62 0.36 -0.33
N ALA A 324 -10.46 0.90 -0.67
CA ALA A 324 -10.21 2.32 -0.79
C ALA A 324 -9.27 2.62 -1.95
N ILE A 325 -9.31 3.87 -2.38
CA ILE A 325 -8.55 4.42 -3.51
C ILE A 325 -7.75 5.61 -2.99
N SER A 326 -6.53 5.78 -3.46
CA SER A 326 -5.67 6.90 -3.09
C SER A 326 -5.40 7.83 -4.27
N THR A 327 -4.95 9.05 -3.97
CA THR A 327 -4.49 10.04 -4.94
C THR A 327 -3.07 10.54 -4.63
N TRP A 328 -2.21 10.52 -5.64
CA TRP A 328 -0.85 11.04 -5.61
C TRP A 328 -0.73 12.32 -6.44
N ARG A 329 -0.42 13.49 -5.91
CA ARG A 329 -0.21 13.88 -4.50
C ARG A 329 -1.15 15.02 -4.12
N TYR A 330 -1.33 15.27 -2.83
CA TYR A 330 -2.20 16.32 -2.30
C TYR A 330 -2.03 17.66 -3.03
N GLY A 331 -0.79 18.18 -3.14
CA GLY A 331 -0.53 19.48 -3.77
C GLY A 331 -0.77 19.55 -5.29
N THR A 332 -1.07 18.41 -5.92
CA THR A 332 -1.48 18.33 -7.34
C THR A 332 -2.92 17.88 -7.53
N THR A 333 -3.57 17.42 -6.46
CA THR A 333 -4.93 16.88 -6.52
C THR A 333 -5.92 18.02 -6.68
N THR A 334 -6.74 17.97 -7.74
CA THR A 334 -7.75 19.01 -7.97
C THR A 334 -8.96 18.80 -7.04
N PRO A 335 -9.71 19.86 -6.69
CA PRO A 335 -10.95 19.72 -5.93
C PRO A 335 -11.97 18.77 -6.57
N ALA A 336 -11.97 18.66 -7.91
CA ALA A 336 -12.81 17.72 -8.64
C ALA A 336 -12.47 16.25 -8.31
N VAL A 337 -11.18 15.91 -8.19
CA VAL A 337 -10.75 14.56 -7.79
C VAL A 337 -11.16 14.26 -6.35
N PHE A 338 -10.99 15.22 -5.44
CA PHE A 338 -11.47 15.06 -4.06
C PHE A 338 -12.99 14.87 -3.99
N ALA A 339 -13.76 15.64 -4.75
CA ALA A 339 -15.21 15.48 -4.84
C ALA A 339 -15.60 14.10 -5.39
N MET A 340 -14.95 13.63 -6.47
CA MET A 340 -15.21 12.31 -7.03
C MET A 340 -14.95 11.18 -6.02
N LEU A 341 -13.88 11.26 -5.23
CA LEU A 341 -13.59 10.26 -4.18
C LEU A 341 -14.58 10.33 -3.02
N ARG A 342 -15.00 11.52 -2.59
CA ARG A 342 -16.06 11.68 -1.58
C ARG A 342 -17.39 11.08 -2.06
N ASP A 343 -17.75 11.34 -3.31
CA ASP A 343 -19.02 10.88 -3.90
C ASP A 343 -19.01 9.37 -4.21
N ASN A 344 -17.83 8.73 -4.14
CA ASN A 344 -17.64 7.30 -4.32
C ASN A 344 -16.96 6.69 -3.09
N PRO A 345 -17.65 6.63 -1.93
CA PRO A 345 -17.01 6.33 -0.66
C PRO A 345 -16.36 4.94 -0.60
N PRO A 346 -15.38 4.75 0.30
CA PRO A 346 -14.68 3.49 0.49
C PRO A 346 -15.64 2.33 0.81
N LYS A 347 -15.34 1.15 0.27
CA LYS A 347 -16.09 -0.10 0.52
C LYS A 347 -15.61 -0.75 1.82
N VAL A 348 -16.06 -0.18 2.93
CA VAL A 348 -15.73 -0.66 4.28
C VAL A 348 -16.90 -1.45 4.83
N ASP A 349 -16.63 -2.69 5.19
CA ASP A 349 -17.62 -3.51 5.87
C ASP A 349 -18.11 -2.86 7.17
N ARG A 350 -19.40 -3.01 7.42
CA ARG A 350 -20.09 -2.46 8.59
C ARG A 350 -20.67 -3.60 9.42
N ILE A 351 -20.80 -3.36 10.71
CA ILE A 351 -21.56 -4.27 11.59
C ILE A 351 -23.02 -3.83 11.56
N TYR A 352 -23.89 -4.77 11.20
CA TYR A 352 -25.33 -4.63 11.25
C TYR A 352 -25.88 -5.56 12.33
N THR A 353 -26.57 -5.01 13.32
CA THR A 353 -27.28 -5.81 14.33
C THR A 353 -28.66 -6.16 13.77
N VAL A 354 -28.93 -7.45 13.60
CA VAL A 354 -30.22 -7.96 13.12
C VAL A 354 -31.36 -7.46 14.01
N GLN A 355 -32.35 -6.84 13.38
CA GLN A 355 -33.54 -6.27 14.00
C GLN A 355 -34.73 -7.23 13.91
N PRO A 356 -35.77 -7.04 14.76
CA PRO A 356 -37.01 -7.79 14.64
C PRO A 356 -37.64 -7.63 13.25
N GLY A 357 -37.89 -8.74 12.57
CA GLY A 357 -38.51 -8.76 11.23
C GLY A 357 -37.52 -8.83 10.06
N ASP A 358 -36.22 -8.81 10.34
CA ASP A 358 -35.21 -8.97 9.29
C ASP A 358 -35.18 -10.39 8.71
N SER A 359 -34.75 -10.46 7.45
CA SER A 359 -34.29 -11.68 6.80
C SER A 359 -32.97 -11.39 6.11
N LEU A 360 -32.14 -12.42 5.86
CA LEU A 360 -30.93 -12.24 5.07
C LEU A 360 -31.21 -11.67 3.68
N GLY A 361 -32.36 -11.98 3.08
CA GLY A 361 -32.78 -11.40 1.80
C GLY A 361 -32.99 -9.89 1.87
N TYR A 362 -33.70 -9.42 2.91
CA TYR A 362 -33.91 -7.99 3.12
C TYR A 362 -32.60 -7.24 3.39
N ILE A 363 -31.76 -7.80 4.26
CA ILE A 363 -30.44 -7.23 4.58
C ILE A 363 -29.55 -7.21 3.32
N ALA A 364 -29.51 -8.29 2.54
CA ALA A 364 -28.71 -8.36 1.32
C ALA A 364 -29.09 -7.27 0.32
N ILE A 365 -30.39 -7.07 0.07
CA ILE A 365 -30.89 -5.99 -0.80
C ILE A 365 -30.51 -4.63 -0.26
N THR A 366 -30.67 -4.42 1.05
CA THR A 366 -30.40 -3.14 1.72
C THR A 366 -28.93 -2.72 1.59
N TYR A 367 -28.02 -3.69 1.66
CA TYR A 367 -26.57 -3.47 1.59
C TYR A 367 -25.96 -3.81 0.22
N GLY A 368 -26.78 -3.95 -0.84
CA GLY A 368 -26.30 -4.15 -2.20
C GLY A 368 -25.47 -5.42 -2.41
N THR A 369 -25.81 -6.50 -1.72
CA THR A 369 -25.13 -7.80 -1.81
C THR A 369 -26.14 -8.93 -2.05
N THR A 370 -25.69 -10.18 -2.01
CA THR A 370 -26.54 -11.37 -2.13
C THR A 370 -26.62 -12.11 -0.81
N VAL A 371 -27.67 -12.94 -0.64
CA VAL A 371 -27.80 -13.82 0.53
C VAL A 371 -26.55 -14.71 0.66
N GLU A 372 -26.09 -15.29 -0.45
CA GLU A 372 -24.86 -16.09 -0.49
C GLU A 372 -23.62 -15.27 -0.08
N GLY A 373 -23.53 -14.02 -0.53
CA GLY A 373 -22.47 -13.10 -0.13
C GLY A 373 -22.46 -12.83 1.37
N LEU A 374 -23.62 -12.56 1.97
CA LEU A 374 -23.75 -12.39 3.42
C LEU A 374 -23.42 -13.67 4.18
N MET A 375 -23.92 -14.81 3.70
CA MET A 375 -23.66 -16.11 4.31
C MET A 375 -22.18 -16.43 4.35
N LYS A 376 -21.51 -16.32 3.20
CA LYS A 376 -20.06 -16.54 3.08
C LYS A 376 -19.28 -15.59 3.98
N LYS A 377 -19.65 -14.31 4.01
CA LYS A 377 -18.96 -13.28 4.79
C LYS A 377 -19.12 -13.47 6.30
N ASN A 378 -20.25 -14.05 6.74
CA ASN A 378 -20.58 -14.21 8.16
C ASN A 378 -20.50 -15.65 8.67
N GLY A 379 -20.06 -16.60 7.84
CA GLY A 379 -20.02 -18.02 8.19
C GLY A 379 -21.40 -18.64 8.44
N ILE A 380 -22.47 -18.09 7.84
CA ILE A 380 -23.83 -18.61 8.02
C ILE A 380 -24.07 -19.74 7.02
N THR A 381 -24.53 -20.89 7.51
CA THR A 381 -24.79 -22.08 6.69
C THR A 381 -26.28 -22.26 6.37
N ASN A 382 -27.17 -21.77 7.23
CA ASN A 382 -28.62 -21.78 7.01
C ASN A 382 -29.15 -20.34 6.85
N PRO A 383 -29.61 -19.94 5.66
CA PRO A 383 -30.06 -18.57 5.41
C PRO A 383 -31.33 -18.18 6.19
N ASP A 384 -32.11 -19.16 6.64
CA ASP A 384 -33.37 -18.94 7.36
C ASP A 384 -33.18 -18.79 8.87
N LEU A 385 -31.93 -18.88 9.35
CA LEU A 385 -31.61 -18.98 10.77
C LEU A 385 -30.66 -17.85 11.19
N ILE A 386 -31.22 -16.64 11.22
CA ILE A 386 -30.60 -15.47 11.85
C ILE A 386 -31.39 -15.08 13.10
N ASN A 387 -30.69 -14.61 14.13
CA ASN A 387 -31.32 -14.23 15.40
C ASN A 387 -31.33 -12.72 15.57
N ILE A 388 -32.40 -12.20 16.18
CA ILE A 388 -32.45 -10.79 16.59
C ILE A 388 -31.29 -10.50 17.54
N GLY A 389 -30.60 -9.38 17.33
CA GLY A 389 -29.40 -9.01 18.08
C GLY A 389 -28.11 -9.65 17.55
N GLN A 390 -28.18 -10.55 16.56
CA GLN A 390 -26.99 -11.08 15.90
C GLN A 390 -26.28 -9.97 15.12
N GLU A 391 -24.98 -9.86 15.29
CA GLU A 391 -24.15 -8.95 14.51
C GLU A 391 -23.72 -9.61 13.19
N LEU A 392 -23.93 -8.91 12.08
CA LEU A 392 -23.55 -9.31 10.74
C LEU A 392 -22.59 -8.29 10.14
N ILE A 393 -21.51 -8.78 9.53
CA ILE A 393 -20.63 -8.03 8.66
C ILE A 393 -21.35 -7.86 7.31
N VAL A 394 -21.72 -6.63 6.98
CA VAL A 394 -22.37 -6.26 5.72
C VAL A 394 -21.45 -5.36 4.88
N PRO A 395 -21.49 -5.44 3.54
CA PRO A 395 -20.76 -4.49 2.69
C PRO A 395 -21.22 -3.04 2.91
N GLY A 396 -20.32 -2.09 2.73
CA GLY A 396 -20.56 -0.66 2.97
C GLY A 396 -20.55 0.26 1.78
#